data_AF-A0A960G4L9-F1
#
_entry.id   AF-A0A960G4L9-F1
#
_cell.length_a   1.000
_cell.length_b   1.000
_cell.length_c   1.000
_cell.angle_alpha   90.00
_cell.angle_beta   90.00
_cell.angle_gamma   90.00
#
_symmetry.space_group_name_H-M   'P 1'
#
loop_
_entity.id
_entity.type
_entity.pdbx_description
1 polymer ?
#
loop_
_entity_poly.entity_id
_entity_poly.type
_entity_poly.pdbx_seq_one_letter_code
_entity_poly.pdbx_strand_id
1 'polypeptide(L)'
;MTRKRPALDRLASLTFTHRVPMSTLEEIIRSERRRYELAVHEAGHAVAGVVLGGQLLRAEITDQTGLTSFEPDTFPPGRTAAIAYAGPWSELRGIHRRPPTLRELYAVLCSSRDQDALCAAGGTVAGRDVVPLLSRCWDAIDTLAGTLNRTSCVTHRDVCDALGLSRDSASRAVELAMIRSGSRPGTFTVSTP
;
A
#
# COMPACT_ATOMS: atom_id res chain seq x y z
N MET A 1 -26.35 -58.58 41.09
CA MET A 1 -26.12 -57.12 41.00
C MET A 1 -25.86 -56.75 39.55
N THR A 2 -26.92 -56.41 38.82
CA THR A 2 -26.92 -56.28 37.35
C THR A 2 -27.01 -54.79 37.02
N ARG A 3 -25.93 -54.19 36.49
CA ARG A 3 -25.89 -52.75 36.15
C ARG A 3 -26.64 -52.49 34.84
N LYS A 4 -27.72 -51.68 34.94
CA LYS A 4 -28.41 -50.99 33.84
C LYS A 4 -27.43 -50.13 33.03
N ARG A 5 -27.41 -50.29 31.69
CA ARG A 5 -26.84 -49.29 30.76
C ARG A 5 -27.92 -48.26 30.40
N PRO A 6 -27.65 -46.95 30.42
CA PRO A 6 -28.62 -45.96 29.95
C PRO A 6 -28.51 -45.78 28.42
N ALA A 7 -29.64 -45.42 27.83
CA ALA A 7 -29.82 -45.12 26.41
C ALA A 7 -29.00 -43.91 25.96
N LEU A 8 -28.33 -44.04 24.81
CA LEU A 8 -27.80 -42.92 24.03
C LEU A 8 -28.61 -42.83 22.75
N ASP A 9 -29.80 -42.24 22.90
CA ASP A 9 -30.55 -41.67 21.80
C ASP A 9 -30.23 -40.17 21.75
N ARG A 10 -30.15 -39.62 20.54
CA ARG A 10 -29.92 -38.20 20.17
C ARG A 10 -28.48 -37.70 20.10
N LEU A 11 -27.82 -37.95 18.98
CA LEU A 11 -26.96 -36.95 18.31
C LEU A 11 -27.10 -37.09 16.78
N ALA A 12 -28.34 -37.00 16.29
CA ALA A 12 -28.57 -36.63 14.90
C ALA A 12 -28.52 -35.10 14.81
N SER A 13 -27.80 -34.61 13.81
CA SER A 13 -27.90 -33.26 13.25
C SER A 13 -27.26 -32.11 14.03
N LEU A 14 -25.97 -31.88 13.76
CA LEU A 14 -25.38 -30.54 13.77
C LEU A 14 -24.51 -30.37 12.52
N THR A 15 -25.13 -30.48 11.34
CA THR A 15 -24.59 -29.90 10.12
C THR A 15 -24.89 -28.41 10.15
N PHE A 16 -23.95 -27.62 10.67
CA PHE A 16 -23.95 -26.17 10.52
C PHE A 16 -23.62 -25.83 9.06
N THR A 17 -24.63 -25.83 8.19
CA THR A 17 -24.54 -25.28 6.84
C THR A 17 -25.14 -23.87 6.86
N HIS A 18 -24.44 -22.90 7.42
CA HIS A 18 -24.78 -21.50 7.18
C HIS A 18 -24.22 -21.11 5.80
N ARG A 19 -24.98 -21.39 4.74
CA ARG A 19 -24.71 -20.82 3.42
C ARG A 19 -25.00 -19.32 3.51
N VAL A 20 -23.95 -18.51 3.52
CA VAL A 20 -24.07 -17.06 3.28
C VAL A 20 -24.69 -16.90 1.87
N PRO A 21 -25.79 -16.14 1.72
CA PRO A 21 -26.40 -15.92 0.41
C PRO A 21 -25.36 -15.33 -0.57
N MET A 22 -25.37 -15.79 -1.82
CA MET A 22 -24.36 -15.44 -2.84
C MET A 22 -24.20 -13.92 -3.04
N SER A 23 -25.27 -13.14 -2.91
CA SER A 23 -25.24 -11.67 -3.00
C SER A 23 -24.37 -11.04 -1.91
N THR A 24 -24.41 -11.56 -0.69
CA THR A 24 -23.60 -11.09 0.43
C THR A 24 -22.13 -11.50 0.26
N LEU A 25 -21.87 -12.68 -0.31
CA LEU A 25 -20.49 -13.10 -0.62
C LEU A 25 -19.85 -12.20 -1.69
N GLU A 26 -20.59 -11.87 -2.75
CA GLU A 26 -20.11 -10.96 -3.80
C GLU A 26 -19.82 -9.54 -3.27
N GLU A 27 -20.66 -9.04 -2.37
CA GLU A 27 -20.45 -7.76 -1.71
C GLU A 27 -19.20 -7.78 -0.82
N ILE A 28 -19.01 -8.85 -0.03
CA ILE A 28 -17.81 -9.03 0.79
C ILE A 28 -16.57 -9.05 -0.10
N ILE A 29 -16.57 -9.86 -1.16
CA ILE A 29 -15.43 -9.96 -2.09
C ILE A 29 -15.12 -8.60 -2.73
N ARG A 30 -16.15 -7.85 -3.14
CA ARG A 30 -15.98 -6.51 -3.72
C ARG A 30 -15.41 -5.53 -2.71
N SER A 31 -15.89 -5.56 -1.47
CA SER A 31 -15.40 -4.72 -0.37
C SER A 31 -13.94 -5.01 -0.05
N GLU A 32 -13.59 -6.28 0.15
CA GLU A 32 -12.22 -6.72 0.43
C GLU A 32 -11.26 -6.35 -0.70
N ARG A 33 -11.70 -6.52 -1.95
CA ARG A 33 -10.92 -6.12 -3.11
C ARG A 33 -10.66 -4.62 -3.11
N ARG A 34 -11.71 -3.80 -2.93
CA ARG A 34 -11.60 -2.34 -2.89
C ARG A 34 -10.69 -1.87 -1.77
N ARG A 35 -10.78 -2.51 -0.61
CA ARG A 35 -9.93 -2.22 0.55
C ARG A 35 -8.45 -2.50 0.25
N TYR A 36 -8.14 -3.63 -0.39
CA TYR A 36 -6.77 -3.93 -0.81
C TYR A 36 -6.27 -2.98 -1.90
N GLU A 37 -7.10 -2.62 -2.88
CA GLU A 37 -6.75 -1.62 -3.90
C GLU A 37 -6.36 -0.28 -3.27
N LEU A 38 -7.16 0.17 -2.30
CA LEU A 38 -6.87 1.38 -1.52
C LEU A 38 -5.60 1.24 -0.65
N ALA A 39 -5.35 0.07 -0.06
CA ALA A 39 -4.13 -0.18 0.68
C ALA A 39 -2.88 -0.06 -0.21
N VAL A 40 -2.95 -0.56 -1.45
CA VAL A 40 -1.87 -0.43 -2.43
C VAL A 40 -1.70 1.03 -2.88
N HIS A 41 -2.80 1.77 -3.05
CA HIS A 41 -2.79 3.19 -3.37
C HIS A 41 -2.01 4.00 -2.32
N GLU A 42 -2.41 3.88 -1.05
CA GLU A 42 -1.76 4.62 0.05
C GLU A 42 -0.32 4.16 0.30
N ALA A 43 -0.04 2.85 0.16
CA ALA A 43 1.33 2.34 0.23
C ALA A 43 2.23 2.94 -0.87
N GLY A 44 1.68 3.16 -2.07
CA GLY A 44 2.36 3.84 -3.17
C GLY A 44 2.78 5.27 -2.80
N HIS A 45 1.88 6.07 -2.24
CA HIS A 45 2.20 7.41 -1.74
C HIS A 45 3.26 7.36 -0.63
N ALA A 46 3.07 6.49 0.37
CA ALA A 46 3.93 6.38 1.53
C ALA A 46 5.39 6.05 1.13
N VAL A 47 5.58 5.01 0.32
CA VAL A 47 6.91 4.60 -0.15
C VAL A 47 7.54 5.67 -1.02
N ALA A 48 6.81 6.24 -1.99
CA ALA A 48 7.33 7.29 -2.84
C ALA A 48 7.75 8.53 -2.03
N GLY A 49 6.90 8.98 -1.11
CA GLY A 49 7.20 10.14 -0.28
C GLY A 49 8.42 9.94 0.60
N VAL A 50 8.54 8.80 1.28
CA VAL A 50 9.73 8.49 2.11
C VAL A 50 11.00 8.42 1.27
N VAL A 51 10.97 7.72 0.12
CA VAL A 51 12.15 7.64 -0.76
C VAL A 51 12.53 9.01 -1.33
N LEU A 52 11.57 9.88 -1.59
CA LEU A 52 11.79 11.25 -2.08
C LEU A 52 12.16 12.26 -0.97
N GLY A 53 12.28 11.81 0.28
CA GLY A 53 12.82 12.58 1.40
C GLY A 53 11.81 13.05 2.44
N GLY A 54 10.53 12.70 2.30
CA GLY A 54 9.51 13.07 3.27
C GLY A 54 9.54 12.23 4.54
N GLN A 55 9.19 12.84 5.67
CA GLN A 55 8.95 12.12 6.92
C GLN A 55 7.48 11.75 7.01
N LEU A 56 7.14 10.50 6.72
CA LEU A 56 5.77 10.01 6.89
C LEU A 56 5.31 10.15 8.35
N LEU A 57 4.15 10.75 8.57
CA LEU A 57 3.46 10.71 9.87
C LEU A 57 2.71 9.39 10.00
N ARG A 58 1.83 9.13 9.04
CA ARG A 58 1.09 7.88 8.91
C ARG A 58 0.42 7.76 7.54
N ALA A 59 0.13 6.53 7.13
CA ALA A 59 -0.80 6.23 6.06
C ALA A 59 -1.92 5.35 6.64
N GLU A 60 -3.17 5.73 6.37
CA GLU A 60 -4.35 5.13 6.97
C GLU A 60 -5.40 4.83 5.91
N ILE A 61 -6.15 3.75 6.11
CA ILE A 61 -7.29 3.40 5.25
C ILE A 61 -8.52 3.12 6.11
N THR A 62 -9.68 3.53 5.60
CA THR A 62 -11.00 3.08 6.05
C THR A 62 -11.60 2.19 4.96
N ASP A 63 -12.84 1.76 5.14
CA ASP A 63 -13.55 0.98 4.10
C ASP A 63 -13.87 1.80 2.84
N GLN A 64 -13.69 3.12 2.90
CA GLN A 64 -14.12 4.03 1.84
C GLN A 64 -13.02 4.95 1.33
N THR A 65 -12.07 5.33 2.19
CA THR A 65 -11.09 6.39 1.90
C THR A 65 -9.75 6.09 2.51
N GLY A 66 -8.68 6.53 1.85
CA GLY A 66 -7.33 6.52 2.38
C GLY A 66 -6.79 7.92 2.58
N LEU A 67 -5.76 8.03 3.42
CA LEU A 67 -4.99 9.24 3.60
C LEU A 67 -3.54 8.91 3.97
N THR A 68 -2.61 9.45 3.20
CA THR A 68 -1.18 9.46 3.50
C THR A 68 -0.74 10.87 3.89
N SER A 69 -0.21 11.01 5.11
CA SER A 69 0.20 12.30 5.68
C SER A 69 1.69 12.31 6.01
N PHE A 70 2.35 13.41 5.70
CA PHE A 70 3.77 13.64 5.98
C PHE A 70 3.93 14.86 6.88
N GLU A 71 5.06 14.92 7.60
CA GLU A 71 5.44 16.10 8.36
C GLU A 71 5.61 17.30 7.41
N PRO A 72 4.99 18.46 7.73
CA PRO A 72 5.19 19.70 6.99
C PRO A 72 6.68 20.02 6.77
N ASP A 73 6.98 20.67 5.66
CA ASP A 73 8.33 21.17 5.32
C ASP A 73 9.45 20.13 5.24
N THR A 74 9.14 18.84 5.28
CA THR A 74 10.16 17.76 5.12
C THR A 74 10.48 17.44 3.66
N PHE A 75 9.63 17.85 2.72
CA PHE A 75 9.85 17.59 1.31
C PHE A 75 10.75 18.64 0.64
N PRO A 76 11.70 18.22 -0.18
CA PRO A 76 12.25 19.10 -1.21
C PRO A 76 11.12 19.65 -2.10
N PRO A 77 11.19 20.91 -2.56
CA PRO A 77 10.22 21.47 -3.49
C PRO A 77 10.06 20.60 -4.76
N GLY A 78 8.84 20.56 -5.31
CA GLY A 78 8.55 19.89 -6.58
C GLY A 78 8.33 18.37 -6.50
N ARG A 79 8.22 17.78 -5.30
CA ARG A 79 7.97 16.33 -5.15
C ARG A 79 6.48 15.94 -5.13
N THR A 80 5.58 16.89 -4.91
CA THR A 80 4.14 16.65 -4.78
C THR A 80 3.55 15.91 -5.98
N ALA A 81 3.89 16.29 -7.21
CA ALA A 81 3.39 15.65 -8.42
C ALA A 81 3.82 14.18 -8.53
N ALA A 82 5.09 13.88 -8.20
CA ALA A 82 5.61 12.51 -8.20
C ALA A 82 4.90 11.63 -7.16
N ILE A 83 4.61 12.18 -5.97
CA ILE A 83 3.91 11.46 -4.91
C ILE A 83 2.45 11.26 -5.29
N ALA A 84 1.76 12.29 -5.78
CA ALA A 84 0.37 12.20 -6.25
C ALA A 84 0.21 11.16 -7.37
N TYR A 85 1.18 11.05 -8.28
CA TYR A 85 1.19 10.02 -9.32
C TYR A 85 1.36 8.60 -8.76
N ALA A 86 2.04 8.45 -7.63
CA ALA A 86 2.45 7.16 -7.11
C ALA A 86 1.30 6.28 -6.62
N GLY A 87 0.27 6.86 -6.00
CA GLY A 87 -0.89 6.11 -5.50
C GLY A 87 -1.66 5.42 -6.63
N PRO A 88 -2.23 6.18 -7.58
CA PRO A 88 -2.97 5.64 -8.73
C PRO A 88 -2.16 4.65 -9.57
N TRP A 89 -0.86 4.92 -9.76
CA TRP A 89 0.01 3.98 -10.49
C TRP A 89 0.16 2.64 -9.75
N SER A 90 0.35 2.70 -8.43
CA SER A 90 0.54 1.51 -7.60
C SER A 90 -0.75 0.70 -7.52
N GLU A 91 -1.89 1.37 -7.31
CA GLU A 91 -3.23 0.76 -7.32
C GLU A 91 -3.45 -0.06 -8.60
N LEU A 92 -3.28 0.58 -9.76
CA LEU A 92 -3.47 -0.10 -11.04
C LEU A 92 -2.47 -1.22 -11.28
N ARG A 93 -1.21 -1.07 -10.83
CA ARG A 93 -0.24 -2.16 -10.91
C ARG A 93 -0.64 -3.33 -10.02
N GLY A 94 -1.18 -3.06 -8.83
CA GLY A 94 -1.71 -4.07 -7.92
C GLY A 94 -2.86 -4.85 -8.54
N ILE A 95 -3.79 -4.14 -9.19
CA ILE A 95 -4.95 -4.73 -9.88
C ILE A 95 -4.52 -5.57 -11.08
N HIS A 96 -3.71 -4.99 -11.97
CA HIS A 96 -3.39 -5.62 -13.25
C HIS A 96 -2.20 -6.56 -13.20
N ARG A 97 -1.43 -6.57 -12.10
CA ARG A 97 -0.18 -7.34 -11.95
C ARG A 97 0.85 -7.05 -13.05
N ARG A 98 0.76 -5.85 -13.65
CA ARG A 98 1.68 -5.30 -14.66
C ARG A 98 1.72 -3.78 -14.53
N PRO A 99 2.73 -3.10 -15.10
CA PRO A 99 2.71 -1.65 -15.19
C PRO A 99 1.42 -1.16 -15.90
N PRO A 100 0.74 -0.12 -15.37
CA PRO A 100 -0.42 0.47 -16.01
C PRO A 100 -0.03 1.21 -17.29
N THR A 101 -0.96 1.21 -18.24
CA THR A 101 -0.89 2.10 -19.41
C THR A 101 -1.26 3.52 -19.01
N LEU A 102 -0.81 4.51 -19.78
CA LEU A 102 -1.17 5.91 -19.53
C LEU A 102 -2.68 6.14 -19.61
N ARG A 103 -3.40 5.43 -20.50
CA ARG A 103 -4.85 5.49 -20.62
C ARG A 103 -5.57 5.00 -19.35
N GLU A 104 -5.11 3.89 -18.79
CA GLU A 104 -5.65 3.35 -17.52
C GLU A 104 -5.43 4.34 -16.38
N LEU A 105 -4.24 4.94 -16.32
CA LEU A 105 -3.92 5.93 -15.30
C LEU A 105 -4.78 7.19 -15.41
N TYR A 106 -4.98 7.71 -16.63
CA TYR A 106 -5.89 8.85 -16.84
C TYR A 106 -7.32 8.54 -16.38
N ALA A 107 -7.81 7.32 -16.64
CA ALA A 107 -9.16 6.93 -16.24
C ALA A 107 -9.36 6.94 -14.72
N VAL A 108 -8.34 6.51 -13.94
CA VAL A 108 -8.40 6.55 -12.46
C VAL A 108 -8.23 7.97 -11.93
N LEU A 109 -7.29 8.72 -12.50
CA LEU A 109 -6.97 10.08 -12.06
C LEU A 109 -8.15 11.04 -12.24
N CYS A 110 -8.93 10.94 -13.32
CA CYS A 110 -10.05 11.84 -13.61
C CYS A 110 -11.12 11.95 -12.50
N SER A 111 -11.07 11.09 -11.48
CA SER A 111 -11.96 11.09 -10.33
C SER A 111 -11.23 11.11 -8.98
N SER A 112 -9.93 11.42 -8.94
CA SER A 112 -9.11 11.35 -7.71
C SER A 112 -8.61 12.71 -7.24
N ARG A 113 -8.38 12.84 -5.93
CA ARG A 113 -7.75 14.03 -5.32
C ARG A 113 -6.31 14.25 -5.82
N ASP A 114 -5.65 13.20 -6.31
CA ASP A 114 -4.30 13.29 -6.88
C ASP A 114 -4.26 14.07 -8.18
N GLN A 115 -5.38 14.11 -8.91
CA GLN A 115 -5.50 14.89 -10.14
C GLN A 115 -5.29 16.37 -9.87
N ASP A 116 -5.80 16.91 -8.76
CA ASP A 116 -5.65 18.33 -8.44
C ASP A 116 -4.17 18.70 -8.27
N ALA A 117 -3.41 17.86 -7.56
CA ALA A 117 -1.97 18.02 -7.37
C ALA A 117 -1.19 17.90 -8.69
N LEU A 118 -1.58 16.97 -9.57
CA LEU A 118 -0.96 16.81 -10.89
C LEU A 118 -1.31 17.98 -11.82
N CYS A 119 -2.56 18.44 -11.85
CA CYS A 119 -3.01 19.59 -12.62
C CYS A 119 -2.26 20.85 -12.22
N ALA A 120 -2.10 21.10 -10.91
CA ALA A 120 -1.30 22.22 -10.38
C ALA A 120 0.17 22.17 -10.83
N ALA A 121 0.69 20.97 -11.11
CA ALA A 121 2.06 20.74 -11.58
C ALA A 121 2.23 20.68 -13.11
N GLY A 122 1.17 20.96 -13.89
CA GLY A 122 1.21 20.94 -15.35
C GLY A 122 0.58 19.68 -16.00
N GLY A 123 -0.19 18.91 -15.24
CA GLY A 123 -0.96 17.75 -15.70
C GLY A 123 -0.35 16.39 -15.34
N THR A 124 -1.02 15.31 -15.71
CA THR A 124 -0.66 13.93 -15.34
C THR A 124 0.79 13.54 -15.64
N VAL A 125 1.37 14.09 -16.70
CA VAL A 125 2.77 13.80 -17.07
C VAL A 125 3.80 14.32 -16.06
N ALA A 126 3.44 15.31 -15.24
CA ALA A 126 4.35 15.97 -14.30
C ALA A 126 4.90 15.04 -13.21
N GLY A 127 4.17 13.97 -12.87
CA GLY A 127 4.60 12.98 -11.87
C GLY A 127 5.26 11.73 -12.44
N ARG A 128 5.32 11.57 -13.78
CA ARG A 128 5.67 10.31 -14.43
C ARG A 128 7.07 9.79 -14.10
N ASP A 129 8.01 10.68 -13.79
CA ASP A 129 9.42 10.32 -13.55
C ASP A 129 9.62 9.45 -12.29
N VAL A 130 8.60 9.31 -11.45
CA VAL A 130 8.62 8.41 -10.30
C VAL A 130 8.52 6.93 -10.69
N VAL A 131 8.05 6.60 -11.90
CA VAL A 131 7.73 5.21 -12.30
C VAL A 131 8.91 4.23 -12.16
N PRO A 132 10.16 4.56 -12.55
CA PRO A 132 11.29 3.66 -12.33
C PRO A 132 11.54 3.38 -10.84
N LEU A 133 11.35 4.38 -9.97
CA LEU A 133 11.47 4.24 -8.52
C LEU A 133 10.38 3.29 -7.99
N LEU A 134 9.11 3.49 -8.36
CA LEU A 134 8.02 2.59 -7.96
C LEU A 134 8.21 1.16 -8.46
N SER A 135 8.81 1.02 -9.65
CA SER A 135 9.13 -0.29 -10.23
C SER A 135 10.13 -1.05 -9.37
N ARG A 136 11.20 -0.38 -8.90
CA ARG A 136 12.22 -0.97 -8.03
C ARG A 136 11.73 -1.21 -6.60
N CYS A 137 10.88 -0.33 -6.08
CA CYS A 137 10.36 -0.41 -4.71
C CYS A 137 9.08 -1.25 -4.58
N TRP A 138 8.69 -1.99 -5.63
CA TRP A 138 7.41 -2.71 -5.66
C TRP A 138 7.22 -3.66 -4.49
N ASP A 139 8.23 -4.46 -4.17
CA ASP A 139 8.12 -5.45 -3.10
C ASP A 139 7.85 -4.76 -1.75
N ALA A 140 8.44 -3.58 -1.53
CA ALA A 140 8.17 -2.77 -0.34
C ALA A 140 6.74 -2.22 -0.35
N ILE A 141 6.24 -1.77 -1.50
CA ILE A 141 4.85 -1.30 -1.67
C ILE A 141 3.87 -2.44 -1.39
N ASP A 142 4.07 -3.62 -1.97
CA ASP A 142 3.18 -4.78 -1.79
C ASP A 142 3.22 -5.30 -0.35
N THR A 143 4.41 -5.34 0.27
CA THR A 143 4.57 -5.68 1.70
C THR A 143 3.81 -4.70 2.59
N LEU A 144 3.99 -3.40 2.35
CA LEU A 144 3.35 -2.35 3.14
C LEU A 144 1.83 -2.34 2.94
N ALA A 145 1.35 -2.54 1.71
CA ALA A 145 -0.08 -2.66 1.40
C ALA A 145 -0.71 -3.85 2.13
N GLY A 146 -0.03 -4.98 2.19
CA GLY A 146 -0.47 -6.13 2.98
C GLY A 146 -0.61 -5.79 4.47
N THR A 147 0.34 -5.05 5.03
CA THR A 147 0.26 -4.57 6.42
C THR A 147 -0.91 -3.60 6.59
N LEU A 148 -0.99 -2.57 5.76
CA LEU A 148 -2.02 -1.54 5.80
C LEU A 148 -3.44 -2.13 5.64
N ASN A 149 -3.61 -3.13 4.78
CA ASN A 149 -4.88 -3.82 4.63
C ASN A 149 -5.35 -4.48 5.94
N ARG A 150 -4.42 -5.08 6.70
CA ARG A 150 -4.68 -5.75 7.98
C ARG A 150 -4.84 -4.79 9.16
N THR A 151 -4.01 -3.76 9.25
CA THR A 151 -3.92 -2.89 10.43
C THR A 151 -4.69 -1.58 10.28
N SER A 152 -5.09 -1.22 9.07
CA SER A 152 -5.69 0.07 8.70
C SER A 152 -4.78 1.29 8.89
N CYS A 153 -3.56 1.12 9.41
CA CYS A 153 -2.61 2.19 9.67
C CYS A 153 -1.17 1.67 9.59
N VAL A 154 -0.28 2.46 8.98
CA VAL A 154 1.17 2.25 8.96
C VAL A 154 1.91 3.56 9.23
N THR A 155 3.09 3.46 9.80
CA THR A 155 3.96 4.57 10.22
C THR A 155 5.22 4.65 9.35
N HIS A 156 6.02 5.70 9.55
CA HIS A 156 7.34 5.81 8.91
C HIS A 156 8.24 4.58 9.13
N ARG A 157 8.15 3.98 10.32
CA ARG A 157 8.95 2.80 10.67
C ARG A 157 8.55 1.61 9.80
N ASP A 158 7.26 1.41 9.56
CA ASP A 158 6.78 0.31 8.72
C ASP A 158 7.25 0.46 7.27
N VAL A 159 7.32 1.69 6.76
CA VAL A 159 7.91 1.97 5.44
C VAL A 159 9.39 1.66 5.41
N CYS A 160 10.16 2.11 6.41
CA CYS A 160 11.59 1.82 6.51
C CYS A 160 11.86 0.32 6.61
N ASP A 161 11.10 -0.39 7.45
CA ASP A 161 11.21 -1.83 7.64
C ASP A 161 10.85 -2.57 6.33
N ALA A 162 9.81 -2.13 5.60
CA ALA A 162 9.44 -2.71 4.29
C ALA A 162 10.48 -2.45 3.18
N LEU A 163 11.19 -1.32 3.23
CA LEU A 163 12.31 -1.01 2.35
C LEU A 163 13.62 -1.71 2.76
N GLY A 164 13.65 -2.39 3.91
CA GLY A 164 14.85 -3.02 4.44
C GLY A 164 15.92 -2.02 4.86
N LEU A 165 15.53 -0.82 5.30
CA LEU A 165 16.47 0.22 5.71
C LEU A 165 16.99 -0.01 7.13
N SER A 166 18.20 0.46 7.39
CA SER A 166 18.80 0.44 8.70
C SER A 166 18.00 1.26 9.73
N ARG A 167 18.10 0.85 11.00
CA ARG A 167 17.56 1.59 12.15
C ARG A 167 18.38 2.85 12.44
N ASP A 168 19.65 2.87 12.04
CA ASP A 168 20.53 4.03 12.15
C ASP A 168 20.14 5.12 11.14
N SER A 169 19.97 6.36 11.61
CA SER A 169 19.49 7.47 10.78
C SER A 169 20.53 7.94 9.76
N ALA A 170 21.82 7.89 10.09
CA ALA A 170 22.90 8.29 9.19
C ALA A 170 23.00 7.32 8.01
N SER A 171 22.99 6.01 8.30
CA SER A 171 22.95 4.95 7.30
C SER A 171 21.71 5.10 6.42
N ARG A 172 20.52 5.28 7.02
CA ARG A 172 19.26 5.41 6.29
C ARG A 172 19.26 6.54 5.25
N ALA A 173 19.87 7.68 5.56
CA ALA A 173 19.97 8.79 4.62
C ALA A 173 20.76 8.38 3.35
N VAL A 174 21.86 7.63 3.52
CA VAL A 174 22.67 7.08 2.42
C VAL A 174 21.90 6.01 1.66
N GLU A 175 21.24 5.09 2.36
CA GLU A 175 20.45 4.02 1.76
C GLU A 175 19.30 4.58 0.88
N LEU A 176 18.58 5.59 1.37
CA LEU A 176 17.56 6.29 0.60
C LEU A 176 18.15 7.01 -0.62
N ALA A 177 19.36 7.57 -0.51
CA ALA A 177 20.05 8.18 -1.64
C ALA A 177 20.42 7.15 -2.72
N MET A 178 20.86 5.95 -2.32
CA MET A 178 21.13 4.83 -3.23
C MET A 178 19.86 4.38 -3.97
N ILE A 179 18.72 4.29 -3.27
CA ILE A 179 17.45 3.92 -3.92
C ILE A 179 17.03 4.99 -4.96
N ARG A 180 17.18 6.27 -4.60
CA ARG A 180 16.93 7.40 -5.52
C ARG A 180 17.86 7.36 -6.73
N SER A 181 19.12 6.98 -6.57
CA SER A 181 20.10 6.92 -7.66
C SER A 181 19.95 5.69 -8.57
N GLY A 182 19.14 4.70 -8.18
CA GLY A 182 18.80 3.57 -9.04
C GLY A 182 18.95 2.19 -8.41
N SER A 183 19.45 2.10 -7.18
CA SER A 183 19.55 0.81 -6.49
C SER A 183 18.16 0.27 -6.10
N ARG A 184 18.06 -1.06 -6.00
CA ARG A 184 16.88 -1.72 -5.47
C ARG A 184 17.00 -1.81 -3.95
N PRO A 185 15.93 -1.57 -3.17
CA PRO A 185 15.97 -1.76 -1.73
C PRO A 185 16.45 -3.16 -1.36
N GLY A 186 17.29 -3.27 -0.33
CA GLY A 186 17.87 -4.53 0.15
C GLY A 186 18.99 -5.14 -0.70
N THR A 187 19.41 -4.51 -1.82
CA THR A 187 20.50 -5.04 -2.68
C THR A 187 21.85 -4.38 -2.43
N PHE A 188 21.99 -3.58 -1.38
CA PHE A 188 23.20 -2.86 -1.05
C PHE A 188 23.37 -2.83 0.48
N THR A 189 24.59 -2.62 0.92
CA THR A 189 24.95 -2.51 2.34
C THR A 189 25.67 -1.19 2.57
N VAL A 190 25.25 -0.45 3.58
CA VAL A 190 25.95 0.75 4.05
C VAL A 190 26.72 0.37 5.32
N SER A 191 28.05 0.47 5.27
CA SER A 191 28.90 0.33 6.44
C SER A 191 29.33 1.71 6.90
N THR A 192 29.09 2.03 8.16
CA THR A 192 29.70 3.20 8.79
C THR A 192 31.20 2.93 8.99
N PRO A 193 32.09 3.89 8.71
CA PRO A 193 33.51 3.77 8.95
C PRO A 193 33.84 3.57 10.44
#